data_AF-A0A0N9N9X6-F1
#
_entry.id   AF-A0A0N9N9X6-F1
#
_cell.length_a   1.000
_cell.length_b   1.000
_cell.length_c   1.000
_cell.angle_alpha   90.00
_cell.angle_beta   90.00
_cell.angle_gamma   90.00
#
_symmetry.space_group_name_H-M   'P 1'
#
loop_
_entity.id
_entity.type
_entity.pdbx_description
1 polymer ?
#
loop_
_entity_poly.entity_id
_entity_poly.type
_entity_poly.pdbx_seq_one_letter_code
_entity_poly.pdbx_strand_id
1 'polypeptide(L)'
;MEAVEVNAGAWYLRALRDDDRLSDVPALTLLGVDRPAEYVATTDAGWADESALTWAVCVPTTGELAALIGVDADGDTTGLAREGFDEALSAAVDPATRCAAALLGVEPAPLRSALPGR
;
A
#
# COMPACT_ATOMS: atom_id res chain seq x y z
N MET A 1 11.43 3.94 9.52
CA MET A 1 11.17 5.26 8.89
C MET A 1 9.68 5.65 8.92
N GLU A 2 9.33 6.86 8.47
CA GLU A 2 7.94 7.29 8.23
C GLU A 2 7.51 7.00 6.79
N ALA A 3 6.23 6.73 6.56
CA ALA A 3 5.70 6.44 5.24
C ALA A 3 5.87 7.61 4.26
N VAL A 4 6.36 7.29 3.05
CA VAL A 4 6.54 8.28 1.96
C VAL A 4 5.30 8.32 1.08
N GLU A 5 4.80 9.52 0.79
CA GLU A 5 3.73 9.71 -0.20
C GLU A 5 4.31 9.74 -1.62
N VAL A 6 3.61 9.11 -2.58
CA VAL A 6 4.08 9.00 -3.97
C VAL A 6 2.94 9.35 -4.94
N ASN A 7 3.23 10.18 -5.95
CA ASN A 7 2.28 10.40 -7.04
C ASN A 7 2.36 9.25 -8.06
N ALA A 8 1.20 8.74 -8.47
CA ALA A 8 1.06 7.68 -9.46
C ALA A 8 0.08 8.10 -10.57
N GLY A 9 0.33 9.27 -11.17
CA GLY A 9 -0.51 9.82 -12.23
C GLY A 9 -1.87 10.27 -11.70
N ALA A 10 -2.92 9.55 -12.07
CA ALA A 10 -4.29 9.81 -11.62
C ALA A 10 -4.55 9.37 -10.16
N TRP A 11 -3.58 8.72 -9.52
CA TRP A 11 -3.65 8.20 -8.17
C TRP A 11 -2.53 8.77 -7.30
N TYR A 12 -2.65 8.60 -5.99
CA TYR A 12 -1.54 8.86 -5.06
C TYR A 12 -1.46 7.77 -4.01
N LEU A 13 -0.25 7.52 -3.53
CA LEU A 13 0.08 6.53 -2.52
C LEU A 13 0.36 7.26 -1.21
N ARG A 14 -0.16 6.72 -0.11
CA ARG A 14 0.07 7.22 1.25
C ARG A 14 0.11 6.06 2.25
N ALA A 15 0.50 6.35 3.48
CA ALA A 15 0.24 5.46 4.61
C ALA A 15 -1.24 5.08 4.69
N LEU A 16 -1.53 3.88 5.17
CA LEU A 16 -2.86 3.52 5.63
C LEU A 16 -3.24 4.36 6.85
N ARG A 17 -4.53 4.62 7.06
CA ARG A 17 -5.02 5.42 8.17
C ARG A 17 -6.21 4.77 8.85
N ASP A 18 -6.29 4.97 10.16
CA ASP A 18 -7.46 4.68 10.98
C ASP A 18 -7.53 5.71 12.11
N ASP A 19 -7.96 6.93 11.76
CA ASP A 19 -8.10 8.05 12.69
C ASP A 19 -9.47 8.75 12.56
N ASP A 20 -9.73 9.72 13.44
CA ASP A 20 -11.01 10.46 13.48
C ASP A 20 -11.33 11.24 12.19
N ARG A 21 -10.36 11.45 11.30
CA ARG A 21 -10.50 12.22 10.06
C ARG A 21 -10.60 11.32 8.84
N LEU A 22 -9.85 10.22 8.80
CA LEU A 22 -9.82 9.28 7.69
C LEU A 22 -9.57 7.85 8.20
N SER A 23 -10.38 6.92 7.73
CA SER A 23 -10.21 5.50 8.04
C SER A 23 -10.33 4.66 6.77
N ASP A 24 -9.30 3.85 6.51
CA ASP A 24 -9.26 2.87 5.44
C ASP A 24 -9.90 1.53 5.85
N VAL A 25 -10.24 1.37 7.12
CA VAL A 25 -10.80 0.12 7.68
C VAL A 25 -12.01 -0.41 6.90
N PRO A 26 -12.99 0.42 6.47
CA PRO A 26 -14.10 -0.08 5.66
C PRO A 26 -13.64 -0.66 4.31
N ALA A 27 -12.70 -0.01 3.64
CA ALA A 27 -12.17 -0.46 2.35
C ALA A 27 -11.28 -1.71 2.49
N LEU A 28 -10.48 -1.79 3.56
CA LEU A 28 -9.70 -2.97 3.92
C LEU A 28 -10.61 -4.18 4.21
N THR A 29 -11.75 -3.95 4.85
CA THR A 29 -12.75 -5.01 5.10
C THR A 29 -13.31 -5.54 3.78
N LEU A 30 -13.62 -4.66 2.82
CA LEU A 30 -14.08 -5.07 1.47
C LEU A 30 -13.01 -5.82 0.68
N LEU A 31 -11.72 -5.57 0.95
CA LEU A 31 -10.59 -6.31 0.41
C LEU A 31 -10.35 -7.68 1.10
N GLY A 32 -11.15 -8.03 2.12
CA GLY A 32 -11.04 -9.29 2.84
C GLY A 32 -9.94 -9.32 3.90
N VAL A 33 -9.52 -8.17 4.41
CA VAL A 33 -8.57 -8.10 5.53
C VAL A 33 -9.29 -8.47 6.84
N ASP A 34 -8.82 -9.52 7.52
CA ASP A 34 -9.48 -10.09 8.71
C ASP A 34 -9.53 -9.12 9.91
N ARG A 35 -8.43 -8.39 10.16
CA ARG A 35 -8.26 -7.46 11.29
C ARG A 35 -7.75 -6.10 10.77
N PRO A 36 -8.62 -5.32 10.11
CA PRO A 36 -8.19 -4.16 9.32
C PRO A 36 -7.51 -3.06 10.17
N ALA A 37 -8.01 -2.75 11.37
CA ALA A 37 -7.36 -1.76 12.24
C ALA A 37 -5.97 -2.22 12.72
N GLU A 38 -5.83 -3.50 13.07
CA GLU A 38 -4.53 -4.08 13.43
C GLU A 38 -3.57 -4.14 12.23
N TYR A 39 -4.12 -4.34 11.03
CA TYR A 39 -3.35 -4.33 9.80
C TYR A 39 -2.76 -2.93 9.53
N VAL A 40 -3.52 -1.85 9.73
CA VAL A 40 -2.98 -0.47 9.66
C VAL A 40 -1.79 -0.30 10.59
N ALA A 41 -1.95 -0.65 11.88
CA ALA A 41 -0.86 -0.55 12.86
C ALA A 41 0.35 -1.43 12.50
N THR A 42 0.12 -2.60 11.90
CA THR A 42 1.20 -3.49 11.42
C THR A 42 1.95 -2.85 10.26
N THR A 43 1.27 -2.19 9.34
CA THR A 43 1.94 -1.49 8.23
C THR A 43 2.78 -0.31 8.71
N ASP A 44 2.32 0.43 9.73
CA ASP A 44 3.12 1.50 10.34
C ASP A 44 4.38 0.95 11.01
N ALA A 45 4.28 -0.21 11.70
CA ALA A 45 5.44 -0.89 12.26
C ALA A 45 6.43 -1.33 11.18
N GLY A 46 5.95 -1.86 10.05
CA GLY A 46 6.77 -2.26 8.91
C GLY A 46 7.54 -1.10 8.26
N TRP A 47 6.90 0.07 8.20
CA TRP A 47 7.60 1.31 7.82
C TRP A 47 8.66 1.67 8.87
N ALA A 48 8.31 1.62 10.16
CA ALA A 48 9.19 2.02 11.25
C ALA A 48 10.48 1.19 11.33
N ASP A 49 10.37 -0.12 11.18
CA ASP A 49 11.49 -1.08 11.24
C ASP A 49 12.09 -1.46 9.88
N GLU A 50 11.56 -0.91 8.79
CA GLU A 50 12.01 -1.14 7.41
C GLU A 50 11.87 -2.61 6.97
N SER A 51 10.96 -3.37 7.58
CA SER A 51 10.64 -4.75 7.17
C SER A 51 9.72 -4.80 5.95
N ALA A 52 8.84 -3.81 5.77
CA ALA A 52 7.97 -3.69 4.61
C ALA A 52 7.42 -2.28 4.41
N LEU A 53 7.37 -1.84 3.16
CA LEU A 53 6.74 -0.57 2.77
C LEU A 53 5.39 -0.88 2.14
N THR A 54 4.30 -0.54 2.84
CA THR A 54 2.93 -0.74 2.35
C THR A 54 2.22 0.59 2.15
N TRP A 55 1.56 0.74 1.02
CA TRP A 55 0.81 1.94 0.65
C TRP A 55 -0.66 1.66 0.39
N ALA A 56 -1.49 2.62 0.79
CA ALA A 56 -2.83 2.83 0.27
C ALA A 56 -2.75 3.60 -1.06
N VAL A 57 -3.21 3.00 -2.16
CA VAL A 57 -3.42 3.68 -3.44
C VAL A 57 -4.79 4.33 -3.44
N CYS A 58 -4.84 5.65 -3.59
CA CYS A 58 -6.02 6.44 -3.29
C CYS A 58 -6.53 7.26 -4.48
N VAL A 59 -7.85 7.43 -4.54
CA VAL A 59 -8.52 8.40 -5.42
C VAL A 59 -8.20 9.82 -4.91
N PRO A 60 -7.61 10.73 -5.73
CA PRO A 60 -7.20 12.06 -5.26
C PRO A 60 -8.33 12.95 -4.72
N THR A 61 -9.53 12.84 -5.29
CA THR A 61 -10.66 13.73 -4.95
C THR A 61 -11.43 13.29 -3.72
N THR A 62 -11.45 11.99 -3.41
CA THR A 62 -12.22 11.43 -2.29
C THR A 62 -11.34 10.89 -1.16
N GLY A 63 -10.06 10.61 -1.43
CA GLY A 63 -9.15 9.96 -0.48
C GLY A 63 -9.43 8.47 -0.27
N GLU A 64 -10.38 7.91 -1.03
CA GLU A 64 -10.80 6.51 -0.94
C GLU A 64 -9.66 5.56 -1.30
N LEU A 65 -9.43 4.56 -0.44
CA LEU A 65 -8.56 3.42 -0.73
C LEU A 65 -9.15 2.64 -1.90
N ALA A 66 -8.45 2.67 -3.03
CA ALA A 66 -8.76 1.96 -4.26
C ALA A 66 -8.01 0.61 -4.35
N ALA A 67 -6.75 0.59 -3.93
CA ALA A 67 -5.90 -0.59 -3.94
C ALA A 67 -4.81 -0.54 -2.85
N LEU A 68 -4.22 -1.68 -2.55
CA LEU A 68 -3.03 -1.84 -1.72
C LEU A 68 -1.86 -2.28 -2.59
N ILE A 69 -0.68 -1.76 -2.28
CA ILE A 69 0.59 -2.28 -2.79
C ILE A 69 1.64 -2.23 -1.70
N GLY A 70 2.52 -3.23 -1.65
CA GLY A 70 3.69 -3.18 -0.79
C GLY A 70 4.86 -3.99 -1.31
N VAL A 71 6.03 -3.65 -0.80
CA VAL A 71 7.31 -4.32 -1.07
C VAL A 71 7.99 -4.57 0.27
N ASP A 72 8.41 -5.80 0.54
CA ASP A 72 9.15 -6.15 1.75
C ASP A 72 10.67 -6.05 1.59
N ALA A 73 11.40 -6.30 2.68
CA ALA A 73 12.86 -6.25 2.72
C ALA A 73 13.55 -7.32 1.85
N ASP A 74 12.84 -8.36 1.41
CA ASP A 74 13.35 -9.35 0.46
C ASP A 74 13.06 -8.94 -1.01
N GLY A 75 12.29 -7.87 -1.21
CA GLY A 75 11.90 -7.35 -2.51
C GLY A 75 10.61 -7.97 -3.06
N ASP A 76 9.84 -8.71 -2.26
CA ASP A 76 8.59 -9.29 -2.73
C ASP A 76 7.51 -8.22 -2.88
N THR A 77 7.07 -7.99 -4.13
CA THR A 77 6.00 -7.03 -4.44
C THR A 77 4.64 -7.71 -4.43
N THR A 78 3.73 -7.23 -3.60
CA THR A 78 2.37 -7.75 -3.47
C THR A 78 1.34 -6.63 -3.49
N GLY A 79 0.12 -6.94 -3.89
CA GLY A 79 -0.96 -5.97 -3.90
C GLY A 79 -2.32 -6.55 -4.26
N LEU A 80 -3.37 -5.80 -3.93
CA LEU A 80 -4.77 -6.11 -4.20
C LEU A 80 -5.53 -4.84 -4.58
N ALA A 81 -6.37 -4.92 -5.60
CA ALA A 81 -7.29 -3.85 -5.95
C ALA A 81 -8.70 -4.19 -5.47
N ARG A 82 -9.47 -3.16 -5.09
CA ARG A 82 -10.91 -3.31 -4.97
C ARG A 82 -11.52 -3.49 -6.35
N GLU A 83 -12.69 -4.12 -6.41
CA GLU A 83 -13.42 -4.31 -7.66
C GLU A 83 -13.60 -2.97 -8.42
N GLY A 84 -13.21 -2.95 -9.69
CA GLY A 84 -13.27 -1.76 -10.55
C GLY A 84 -12.06 -0.82 -10.46
N PHE A 85 -11.07 -1.12 -9.62
CA PHE A 85 -9.88 -0.28 -9.41
C PHE A 85 -8.56 -0.95 -9.85
N ASP A 86 -8.60 -1.92 -10.75
CA ASP A 86 -7.40 -2.60 -11.27
C ASP A 86 -6.37 -1.62 -11.86
N GLU A 87 -6.85 -0.54 -12.51
CA GLU A 87 -6.00 0.52 -13.05
C GLU A 87 -5.21 1.25 -11.95
N ALA A 88 -5.79 1.43 -10.75
CA ALA A 88 -5.12 2.07 -9.63
C ALA A 88 -3.91 1.25 -9.18
N LEU A 89 -4.09 -0.06 -9.01
CA LEU A 89 -2.98 -0.97 -8.66
C LEU A 89 -1.92 -0.99 -9.76
N SER A 90 -2.33 -1.11 -11.03
CA SER A 90 -1.40 -1.13 -12.16
C SER A 90 -0.57 0.16 -12.26
N ALA A 91 -1.18 1.32 -12.03
CA ALA A 91 -0.50 2.61 -12.05
C ALA A 91 0.47 2.79 -10.88
N ALA A 92 0.20 2.13 -9.75
CA ALA A 92 1.02 2.20 -8.54
C ALA A 92 2.30 1.35 -8.60
N VAL A 93 2.38 0.32 -9.46
CA VAL A 93 3.51 -0.65 -9.48
C VAL A 93 4.85 0.02 -9.71
N ASP A 94 5.01 0.75 -10.81
CA ASP A 94 6.28 1.40 -11.17
C ASP A 94 6.75 2.43 -10.11
N PRO A 95 5.91 3.38 -9.66
CA PRO A 95 6.34 4.33 -8.63
C PRO A 95 6.61 3.67 -7.26
N ALA A 96 5.81 2.69 -6.83
CA ALA A 96 6.02 2.00 -5.56
C ALA A 96 7.31 1.17 -5.55
N THR A 97 7.53 0.37 -6.59
CA THR A 97 8.72 -0.49 -6.68
C THR A 97 10.00 0.34 -6.78
N ARG A 98 10.02 1.42 -7.57
CA ARG A 98 11.18 2.34 -7.57
C ARG A 98 11.42 3.00 -6.22
N CYS A 99 10.37 3.40 -5.51
CA CYS A 99 10.48 3.98 -4.18
C CYS A 99 11.07 2.96 -3.19
N ALA A 100 10.55 1.74 -3.19
CA ALA A 100 11.04 0.66 -2.34
C ALA A 100 12.49 0.26 -2.66
N ALA A 101 12.87 0.17 -3.94
CA ALA A 101 14.24 -0.10 -4.34
C ALA A 101 15.21 0.96 -3.78
N ALA A 102 14.81 2.24 -3.78
CA ALA A 102 15.61 3.32 -3.25
C ALA A 102 15.68 3.34 -1.70
N LEU A 103 14.57 3.01 -1.03
CA LEU A 103 14.45 3.10 0.43
C LEU A 103 14.99 1.85 1.15
N LEU A 104 14.70 0.66 0.65
CA LEU A 104 15.13 -0.62 1.24
C LEU A 104 16.42 -1.17 0.62
N GLY A 105 16.85 -0.66 -0.55
CA GLY A 105 18.02 -1.20 -1.25
C GLY A 105 17.77 -2.58 -1.88
N VAL A 106 16.53 -2.87 -2.26
CA VAL A 106 16.08 -4.15 -2.85
C VAL A 106 15.92 -4.06 -4.36
N GLU A 107 15.86 -5.21 -5.03
CA GLU A 107 15.42 -5.36 -6.43
C GLU A 107 14.00 -5.94 -6.43
N PRO A 108 12.95 -5.12 -6.58
CA PRO A 108 11.58 -5.59 -6.41
C PRO A 108 11.18 -6.63 -7.46
N ALA A 109 10.65 -7.75 -7.00
CA ALA A 109 10.08 -8.79 -7.85
C ALA A 109 8.78 -8.29 -8.53
N PRO A 110 8.33 -8.94 -9.62
CA PRO A 110 7.05 -8.63 -10.26
C PRO A 110 5.87 -8.74 -9.27
N LEU A 111 4.89 -7.85 -9.43
CA LEU A 111 3.68 -7.82 -8.61
C LEU A 111 2.99 -9.19 -8.57
N ARG A 112 2.71 -9.67 -7.36
CA ARG A 112 1.83 -10.81 -7.08
C ARG A 112 0.52 -10.33 -6.47
N SER A 113 -0.58 -10.97 -6.87
CA SER A 113 -1.90 -10.71 -6.27
C SER A 113 -1.98 -11.39 -4.90
N ALA A 114 -1.74 -10.61 -3.85
CA ALA A 114 -1.73 -11.03 -2.45
C ALA A 114 -1.78 -9.80 -1.54
N LEU A 115 -2.21 -10.00 -0.29
CA LEU A 115 -2.18 -8.94 0.71
C LEU A 115 -0.72 -8.63 1.10
N PRO A 116 -0.28 -7.35 1.09
CA PRO A 116 1.07 -7.00 1.52
C PRO A 116 1.37 -7.35 2.98
N GLY A 117 2.58 -7.84 3.24
CA GLY A 117 3.05 -8.22 4.58
C GLY A 117 2.45 -9.50 5.14
N ARG A 118 2.05 -10.46 4.27
CA ARG A 118 1.45 -11.74 4.67
C ARG A 118 2.15 -12.95 4.06
#